data_AF-A0A1W9VIV1-F1
#
_entry.id   AF-A0A1W9VIV1-F1
#
_cell.length_a   1.000
_cell.length_b   1.000
_cell.length_c   1.000
_cell.angle_alpha   90.00
_cell.angle_beta   90.00
_cell.angle_gamma   90.00
#
_symmetry.space_group_name_H-M   'P 1'
#
loop_
_entity.id
_entity.type
_entity.pdbx_description
1 polymer ?
#
loop_
_entity_poly.entity_id
_entity_poly.type
_entity_poly.pdbx_seq_one_letter_code
_entity_poly.pdbx_strand_id
1 'polypeptide(L)'
;MGSWQIPEIWRQNAGSGIDPLTMQGFFTSMGMFFGVGAGIAIFARFNDPLDVSGPWFQRALRYVVGFVGMIVIYAGLDALFMEGNSALALGLRFIRYMLVGLWIFLGAPLVFKRLKLVS
;
A
#
# COMPACT_ATOMS: atom_id res chain seq x y z
N MET A 1 -30.33 13.51 -40.78
CA MET A 1 -29.20 13.24 -39.88
C MET A 1 -29.38 14.13 -38.67
N GLY A 2 -29.62 13.56 -37.49
CA GLY A 2 -30.13 14.28 -36.32
C GLY A 2 -29.16 15.32 -35.76
N SER A 3 -29.70 16.44 -35.30
CA SER A 3 -29.01 17.59 -34.71
C SER A 3 -28.49 17.33 -33.29
N TRP A 4 -27.90 16.16 -33.04
CA TRP A 4 -27.34 15.84 -31.74
C TRP A 4 -26.11 16.73 -31.48
N GLN A 5 -26.10 17.40 -30.32
CA GLN A 5 -24.97 18.19 -29.84
C GLN A 5 -24.48 17.64 -28.51
N ILE A 6 -23.17 17.71 -28.25
CA ILE A 6 -22.57 17.30 -26.98
C ILE A 6 -23.19 18.16 -25.86
N PRO A 7 -23.82 17.56 -24.83
CA PRO A 7 -24.46 18.36 -23.79
C PRO A 7 -23.44 19.19 -23.01
N GLU A 8 -23.81 20.42 -22.66
CA GLU A 8 -22.92 21.42 -22.06
C GLU A 8 -22.22 20.93 -20.78
N ILE A 9 -22.94 20.18 -19.93
CA ILE A 9 -22.38 19.60 -18.71
C ILE A 9 -21.19 18.68 -18.97
N TRP A 10 -21.14 18.00 -20.13
CA TRP A 10 -20.03 17.12 -20.49
C TRP A 10 -18.82 17.93 -20.91
N ARG A 11 -19.04 19.05 -21.62
CA ARG A 11 -17.97 19.98 -22.01
C ARG A 11 -17.36 20.69 -20.81
N GLN A 12 -18.19 21.09 -19.86
CA GLN A 12 -17.71 21.74 -18.63
C GLN A 12 -16.92 20.79 -17.73
N ASN A 13 -17.32 19.51 -17.68
CA ASN A 13 -16.63 18.50 -16.89
C ASN A 13 -15.49 17.80 -17.65
N ALA A 14 -15.31 18.08 -18.95
CA ALA A 14 -14.27 17.48 -19.76
C ALA A 14 -12.90 17.99 -19.30
N GLY A 15 -12.20 17.16 -18.51
CA GLY A 15 -10.83 17.44 -18.04
C GLY A 15 -10.74 18.16 -16.70
N SER A 16 -11.86 18.59 -16.09
CA SER A 16 -11.83 19.15 -14.74
C SER A 16 -11.55 18.04 -13.71
N GLY A 17 -10.44 18.14 -12.99
CA GLY A 17 -10.11 17.25 -11.87
C GLY A 17 -9.39 15.95 -12.24
N ILE A 18 -9.04 15.73 -13.50
CA ILE A 18 -8.21 14.60 -13.94
C ILE A 18 -6.87 15.16 -14.43
N ASP A 19 -5.78 14.80 -13.75
CA ASP A 19 -4.42 15.03 -14.23
C ASP A 19 -3.94 13.76 -14.97
N PRO A 20 -4.07 13.67 -16.31
CA PRO A 20 -3.71 12.47 -17.06
C PRO A 20 -2.20 12.20 -17.10
N LEU A 21 -1.38 13.20 -16.76
CA LEU A 21 0.09 13.09 -16.75
C LEU A 21 0.62 12.71 -15.37
N THR A 22 -0.24 12.49 -14.38
CA THR A 22 0.19 12.10 -13.06
C THR A 22 0.84 10.72 -13.07
N MET A 23 2.08 10.65 -12.61
CA MET A 23 2.81 9.38 -12.41
C MET A 23 2.56 8.79 -11.03
N GLN A 24 1.71 9.43 -10.23
CA GLN A 24 1.42 9.05 -8.85
C GLN A 24 0.94 7.61 -8.73
N GLY A 25 0.00 7.19 -9.60
CA GLY A 25 -0.51 5.82 -9.61
C GLY A 25 0.58 4.79 -9.93
N PHE A 26 1.43 5.10 -10.91
CA PHE A 26 2.53 4.24 -11.33
C PHE A 26 3.53 3.98 -10.18
N PHE A 27 4.01 5.04 -9.52
CA PHE A 27 4.95 4.92 -8.39
C PHE A 27 4.32 4.22 -7.17
N THR A 28 3.02 4.43 -6.91
CA THR A 28 2.28 3.69 -5.88
C THR A 28 2.28 2.19 -6.17
N SER A 29 1.88 1.80 -7.39
CA SER A 29 1.79 0.38 -7.78
C SER A 29 3.16 -0.30 -7.79
N MET A 30 4.19 0.36 -8.33
CA MET A 30 5.55 -0.18 -8.32
C MET A 30 6.12 -0.34 -6.91
N GLY A 31 5.92 0.67 -6.05
CA GLY A 31 6.37 0.61 -4.66
C GLY A 31 5.74 -0.57 -3.94
N MET A 32 4.41 -0.70 -4.02
CA MET A 32 3.68 -1.82 -3.43
C MET A 32 4.17 -3.17 -3.99
N PHE A 33 4.27 -3.31 -5.31
CA PHE A 33 4.72 -4.55 -5.95
C PHE A 33 6.13 -4.95 -5.47
N PHE A 34 7.06 -3.99 -5.45
CA PHE A 34 8.43 -4.23 -4.99
C PHE A 34 8.46 -4.60 -3.50
N GLY A 35 7.71 -3.90 -2.65
CA GLY A 35 7.61 -4.19 -1.22
C GLY A 35 7.07 -5.60 -0.94
N VAL A 36 6.03 -5.99 -1.65
CA VAL A 36 5.47 -7.36 -1.58
C VAL A 36 6.49 -8.39 -2.04
N GLY A 37 7.08 -8.20 -3.23
CA GLY A 37 8.05 -9.13 -3.78
C GLY A 37 9.29 -9.29 -2.90
N ALA A 38 9.85 -8.19 -2.41
CA ALA A 38 10.97 -8.19 -1.49
C ALA A 38 10.59 -8.85 -0.14
N GLY A 39 9.42 -8.51 0.40
CA GLY A 39 8.92 -9.10 1.64
C GLY A 39 8.79 -10.62 1.56
N ILE A 40 8.17 -11.14 0.50
CA ILE A 40 8.05 -12.58 0.23
C ILE A 40 9.43 -13.21 0.06
N ALA A 41 10.30 -12.62 -0.79
CA ALA A 41 11.62 -13.17 -1.07
C ALA A 41 12.52 -13.24 0.17
N ILE A 42 12.44 -12.24 1.05
CA ILE A 42 13.17 -12.23 2.32
C ILE A 42 12.55 -13.24 3.28
N PHE A 43 11.22 -13.26 3.44
CA PHE A 43 10.55 -14.17 4.36
C PHE A 43 10.78 -15.64 4.00
N ALA A 44 10.80 -15.96 2.71
CA ALA A 44 11.09 -17.30 2.20
C ALA A 44 12.47 -17.82 2.66
N ARG A 45 13.45 -16.94 2.92
CA ARG A 45 14.78 -17.34 3.41
C ARG A 45 14.78 -17.87 4.85
N PHE A 46 13.76 -17.55 5.64
CA PHE A 46 13.66 -18.09 7.00
C PHE A 46 13.27 -19.57 7.01
N ASN A 47 12.71 -20.11 5.91
CA ASN A 47 12.24 -21.49 5.80
C ASN A 47 11.35 -21.92 6.98
N ASP A 48 10.53 -20.99 7.48
CA ASP A 48 9.82 -21.13 8.73
C ASP A 48 8.31 -20.95 8.50
N PRO A 49 7.56 -22.07 8.34
CA PRO A 49 6.15 -22.04 8.01
C PRO A 49 5.34 -21.36 9.13
N LEU A 50 4.26 -20.70 8.74
CA LEU A 50 3.34 -20.06 9.69
C LEU A 50 2.15 -20.97 9.94
N ASP A 51 1.99 -21.50 11.14
CA ASP A 51 0.70 -22.06 11.51
C ASP A 51 -0.27 -20.93 11.91
N VAL A 52 -1.27 -20.73 11.05
CA VAL A 52 -2.35 -19.76 11.25
C VAL A 52 -3.55 -20.35 11.99
N SER A 53 -3.47 -21.61 12.41
CA SER A 53 -4.44 -22.23 13.31
C SER A 53 -4.49 -21.48 14.65
N GLY A 54 -5.45 -21.85 15.48
CA GLY A 54 -5.63 -21.26 16.81
C GLY A 54 -6.92 -20.46 17.01
N PRO A 55 -7.13 -19.95 18.24
CA PRO A 55 -8.35 -19.30 18.66
C PRO A 55 -8.72 -18.08 17.82
N TRP A 56 -10.01 -17.79 17.72
CA TRP A 56 -10.53 -16.61 17.00
C TRP A 56 -9.90 -15.29 17.48
N PHE A 57 -9.56 -15.19 18.78
CA PHE A 57 -8.91 -14.01 19.35
C PHE A 57 -7.50 -13.78 18.79
N GLN A 58 -6.71 -14.83 18.55
CA GLN A 58 -5.40 -14.69 17.91
C GLN A 58 -5.54 -14.16 16.48
N ARG A 59 -6.58 -14.60 15.75
CA ARG A 59 -6.89 -14.08 14.41
C ARG A 59 -7.22 -12.60 14.46
N ALA A 60 -8.08 -12.18 15.39
CA ALA A 60 -8.42 -10.77 15.58
C ALA A 60 -7.17 -9.92 15.90
N LEU A 61 -6.28 -10.41 16.77
CA LEU A 61 -5.07 -9.68 17.12
C LEU A 61 -4.09 -9.55 15.95
N ARG A 62 -3.97 -10.59 15.10
CA ARG A 62 -3.17 -10.51 13.87
C ARG A 62 -3.69 -9.41 12.93
N TYR A 63 -5.02 -9.31 12.76
CA TYR A 63 -5.62 -8.23 11.96
C TYR A 63 -5.33 -6.84 12.56
N VAL A 64 -5.52 -6.68 13.87
CA VAL A 64 -5.25 -5.40 14.55
C VAL A 64 -3.78 -5.00 14.42
N VAL A 65 -2.86 -5.91 14.73
CA VAL A 65 -1.41 -5.62 14.65
C VAL A 65 -0.98 -5.33 13.21
N GLY A 66 -1.45 -6.13 12.24
CA GLY A 66 -1.16 -5.90 10.82
C GLY A 66 -1.66 -4.54 10.35
N PHE A 67 -2.90 -4.20 10.67
CA PHE A 67 -3.55 -2.95 10.27
C PHE A 67 -2.95 -1.71 10.97
N VAL A 68 -2.71 -1.79 12.28
CA VAL A 68 -2.07 -0.69 13.03
C VAL A 68 -0.67 -0.44 12.51
N GLY A 69 0.13 -1.48 12.29
CA GLY A 69 1.47 -1.31 11.72
C GLY A 69 1.46 -0.70 10.32
N MET A 70 0.49 -1.10 9.49
CA MET A 70 0.29 -0.48 8.17
C MET A 70 -0.04 1.01 8.30
N ILE A 71 -0.95 1.39 9.20
CA ILE A 71 -1.30 2.80 9.45
C ILE A 71 -0.09 3.58 9.94
N VAL A 72 0.68 3.05 10.90
CA VAL A 72 1.87 3.72 11.44
C VAL A 72 2.89 3.99 10.34
N ILE A 73 3.13 3.02 9.46
CA ILE A 73 4.06 3.20 8.32
C ILE A 73 3.48 4.21 7.33
N TYR A 74 2.19 4.10 7.00
CA TYR A 74 1.56 4.98 6.03
C TYR A 74 1.55 6.44 6.52
N ALA A 75 1.02 6.69 7.72
CA ALA A 75 0.84 8.01 8.31
C ALA A 75 2.16 8.60 8.86
N GLY A 76 3.02 7.75 9.42
CA GLY A 76 4.33 8.18 9.92
C GLY A 76 5.23 8.68 8.80
N LEU A 77 5.12 8.08 7.60
CA LEU A 77 5.76 8.64 6.42
C LEU A 77 4.99 9.86 5.89
N ASP A 78 3.66 9.87 5.84
CA ASP A 78 2.87 11.00 5.30
C ASP A 78 3.21 12.37 5.91
N ALA A 79 3.58 12.40 7.20
CA ALA A 79 4.04 13.61 7.88
C ALA A 79 5.32 14.24 7.30
N LEU A 80 6.11 13.49 6.52
CA LEU A 80 7.34 13.94 5.87
C LEU A 80 7.13 14.35 4.40
N PHE A 81 5.90 14.27 3.87
CA PHE A 81 5.69 14.27 2.42
C PHE A 81 5.28 15.63 1.89
N MET A 82 5.94 16.01 0.79
CA MET A 82 5.45 17.04 -0.11
C MET A 82 4.49 16.38 -1.11
N GLU A 83 3.27 16.88 -1.20
CA GLU A 83 2.32 16.46 -2.24
C GLU A 83 2.78 16.98 -3.62
N GLY A 84 2.46 16.22 -4.67
CA GLY A 84 2.70 16.62 -6.06
C GLY A 84 3.41 15.58 -6.93
N ASN A 85 3.81 16.01 -8.13
CA ASN A 85 4.45 15.19 -9.17
C ASN A 85 5.97 15.41 -9.25
N SER A 86 6.60 16.05 -8.26
CA SER A 86 8.06 16.22 -8.24
C SER A 86 8.78 14.87 -8.07
N ALA A 87 10.01 14.75 -8.57
CA ALA A 87 10.79 13.51 -8.44
C ALA A 87 10.95 13.07 -6.98
N LEU A 88 11.13 14.01 -6.05
CA LEU A 88 11.21 13.73 -4.62
C LEU A 88 9.86 13.21 -4.08
N ALA A 89 8.73 13.85 -4.43
CA ALA A 89 7.40 13.43 -4.00
C ALA A 89 7.06 12.01 -4.51
N LEU A 90 7.39 11.72 -5.77
CA LEU A 90 7.21 10.39 -6.37
C LEU A 90 8.13 9.34 -5.73
N GLY A 91 9.39 9.68 -5.45
CA GLY A 91 10.34 8.80 -4.77
C GLY A 91 9.92 8.45 -3.35
N LEU A 92 9.52 9.45 -2.56
CA LEU A 92 8.96 9.23 -1.22
C LEU A 92 7.69 8.36 -1.30
N ARG A 93 6.79 8.64 -2.26
CA ARG A 93 5.58 7.83 -2.49
C ARG A 93 5.90 6.37 -2.73
N PHE A 94 6.85 6.10 -3.61
CA PHE A 94 7.32 4.74 -3.85
C PHE A 94 7.84 4.08 -2.56
N ILE A 95 8.68 4.78 -1.79
CA ILE A 95 9.23 4.24 -0.52
C ILE A 95 8.10 3.93 0.46
N ARG A 96 7.11 4.80 0.63
CA ARG A 96 5.97 4.57 1.53
C ARG A 96 5.22 3.29 1.17
N TYR A 97 4.82 3.14 -0.08
CA TYR A 97 4.07 1.95 -0.50
C TYR A 97 4.93 0.68 -0.52
N MET A 98 6.23 0.82 -0.78
CA MET A 98 7.20 -0.28 -0.60
C MET A 98 7.26 -0.75 0.85
N LEU A 99 7.38 0.17 1.81
CA LEU A 99 7.42 -0.17 3.23
C LEU A 99 6.11 -0.79 3.71
N VAL A 100 4.97 -0.33 3.19
CA VAL A 100 3.66 -0.95 3.45
C VAL A 100 3.64 -2.41 2.96
N GLY A 101 4.03 -2.66 1.71
CA GLY A 101 4.09 -4.02 1.16
C GLY A 101 5.05 -4.92 1.95
N LEU A 102 6.23 -4.40 2.29
CA LEU A 102 7.24 -5.11 3.07
C LEU A 102 6.75 -5.41 4.49
N TRP A 103 6.02 -4.49 5.13
CA TRP A 103 5.39 -4.76 6.41
C TRP A 103 4.38 -5.90 6.32
N ILE A 104 3.49 -5.89 5.33
CA ILE A 104 2.44 -6.90 5.20
C ILE A 104 3.04 -8.31 5.02
N PHE A 105 4.08 -8.46 4.19
CA PHE A 105 4.62 -9.77 3.82
C PHE A 105 5.85 -10.22 4.62
N LEU A 106 6.47 -9.34 5.39
CA LEU A 106 7.66 -9.65 6.20
C LEU A 106 7.51 -9.15 7.64
N GLY A 107 7.25 -7.84 7.82
CA GLY A 107 7.22 -7.23 9.15
C GLY A 107 6.14 -7.80 10.08
N ALA A 108 4.89 -7.80 9.66
CA ALA A 108 3.75 -8.28 10.43
C ALA A 108 3.88 -9.78 10.77
N PRO A 109 4.21 -10.69 9.83
CA PRO A 109 4.48 -12.09 10.17
C PRO A 109 5.56 -12.28 11.25
N LEU A 110 6.66 -11.52 11.17
CA LEU A 110 7.72 -11.57 12.18
C LEU A 110 7.24 -11.07 13.55
N VAL A 111 6.40 -10.03 13.57
CA VAL A 111 5.79 -9.54 14.81
C VAL A 111 4.80 -10.56 15.37
N PHE A 112 4.01 -11.24 14.53
CA PHE A 112 3.11 -12.30 14.99
C PHE A 112 3.88 -13.42 15.68
N LYS A 113 5.03 -13.83 15.13
CA LYS A 113 5.92 -14.82 15.75
C LYS A 113 6.42 -14.33 17.12
N ARG A 114 6.91 -13.09 17.21
CA ARG A 114 7.37 -12.50 18.48
C ARG A 114 6.28 -12.39 19.53
N LEU A 115 5.04 -12.11 19.12
CA LEU A 115 3.87 -12.03 19.99
C LEU A 115 3.22 -13.40 20.26
N LYS A 116 3.80 -14.51 19.76
CA LYS A 116 3.25 -15.88 19.86
C LYS A 116 1.81 -15.98 19.36
N LEU A 117 1.49 -15.20 18.33
CA LEU A 117 0.18 -15.20 17.70
C LEU A 117 0.08 -16.25 16.60
N VAL A 118 1.19 -16.81 16.15
CA VAL A 118 1.31 -17.89 15.18
C VAL A 118 2.26 -18.93 15.77
N SER A 119 2.06 -20.20 15.46
CA SER A 119 2.89 -21.29 15.96
C SER A 119 3.69 -21.96 14.86
#